data_AF-A0A0S7ZV05-F1
#
_entry.id   AF-A0A0S7ZV05-F1
#
_cell.length_a   1.000
_cell.length_b   1.000
_cell.length_c   1.000
_cell.angle_alpha   90.00
_cell.angle_beta   90.00
_cell.angle_gamma   90.00
#
_symmetry.space_group_name_H-M   'P 1'
#
loop_
_entity.id
_entity.type
_entity.pdbx_description
1 polymer ?
#
loop_
_entity_poly.entity_id
_entity_poly.type
_entity_poly.pdbx_seq_one_letter_code
_entity_poly.pdbx_strand_id
1 'polypeptide(L)' 'MAISVNLDLVLVKRKMSLTELSERVGLTLANLSIL' A
#
# COMPACT_ATOMS: atom_id res chain seq x y z
N MET A 1 -5.58 -2.71 18.47
CA MET A 1 -5.24 -1.32 18.12
C MET A 1 -4.92 -1.29 16.64
N ALA A 2 -5.72 -0.60 15.82
CA ALA A 2 -5.57 -0.59 14.37
C ALA A 2 -4.96 0.75 13.92
N ILE A 3 -3.93 0.70 13.08
CA ILE A 3 -3.37 1.88 12.42
C ILE A 3 -4.20 2.09 11.15
N SER A 4 -4.85 3.25 11.03
CA SER A 4 -5.58 3.64 9.82
C SER A 4 -4.84 4.76 9.11
N VAL A 5 -4.44 4.52 7.87
CA VAL A 5 -3.77 5.50 7.01
C VAL A 5 -4.34 5.41 5.60
N ASN A 6 -4.47 6.55 4.92
CA ASN A 6 -4.86 6.56 3.52
C ASN A 6 -3.66 6.20 2.65
N LEU A 7 -3.67 4.98 2.10
CA LEU A 7 -2.56 4.45 1.31
C LEU A 7 -2.33 5.26 0.03
N ASP A 8 -3.39 5.68 -0.66
CA ASP A 8 -3.30 6.44 -1.91
C ASP A 8 -2.56 7.76 -1.71
N LEU A 9 -2.86 8.49 -0.63
CA LEU A 9 -2.17 9.73 -0.28
C LEU A 9 -0.67 9.51 -0.04
N VAL A 10 -0.30 8.39 0.57
CA VAL A 10 1.10 8.05 0.83
C VAL A 10 1.82 7.69 -0.47
N LEU A 11 1.18 6.90 -1.34
CA LEU A 11 1.72 6.49 -2.64
C LEU A 11 1.96 7.70 -3.54
N VAL A 12 0.99 8.63 -3.61
CA VAL A 12 1.11 9.88 -4.38
C VAL A 12 2.26 10.74 -3.86
N LYS A 13 2.34 10.96 -2.53
CA LYS A 13 3.42 11.75 -1.91
C LYS A 13 4.80 11.17 -2.18
N ARG A 14 4.91 9.86 -2.28
CA ARG A 14 6.16 9.13 -2.53
C ARG A 14 6.43 8.84 -4.01
N LYS A 15 5.55 9.29 -4.92
CA LYS A 15 5.62 9.01 -6.36
C LYS A 15 5.84 7.52 -6.67
N MET A 16 5.21 6.64 -5.90
CA MET A 16 5.39 5.18 -5.98
C MET A 16 4.07 4.48 -6.33
N SER A 17 4.16 3.35 -7.02
CA SER A 17 2.98 2.55 -7.38
C SER A 17 2.62 1.53 -6.31
N LEU A 18 1.37 1.06 -6.33
CA LEU A 18 0.89 0.01 -5.43
C LEU A 18 1.61 -1.33 -5.70
N THR A 19 1.96 -1.60 -6.95
CA THR A 19 2.77 -2.77 -7.36
C THR A 19 4.19 -2.70 -6.80
N GLU A 20 4.84 -1.54 -6.89
CA GLU A 20 6.18 -1.34 -6.32
C GLU A 20 6.16 -1.50 -4.80
N LEU A 21 5.10 -1.03 -4.13
CA LEU A 21 4.93 -1.27 -2.70
C LEU A 21 4.77 -2.76 -2.38
N SER A 22 3.93 -3.44 -3.16
CA SER A 22 3.66 -4.88 -3.01
C SER A 22 4.94 -5.71 -3.11
N GLU A 23 5.80 -5.41 -4.08
CA GLU A 23 7.12 -6.03 -4.25
C GLU A 23 8.07 -5.74 -3.08
N ARG A 24 8.12 -4.49 -2.60
CA ARG A 24 9.01 -4.08 -1.49
C ARG A 24 8.65 -4.72 -0.15
N VAL A 25 7.37 -4.96 0.10
CA VAL A 25 6.87 -5.47 1.39
C VAL A 25 6.65 -6.99 1.33
N GLY A 26 6.78 -7.62 0.16
CA GLY A 26 6.56 -9.05 -0.02
C GLY A 26 5.11 -9.48 0.22
N LEU A 27 4.15 -8.55 0.06
CA LEU A 27 2.73 -8.79 0.24
C LEU A 27 2.05 -8.72 -1.11
N THR A 28 1.20 -9.70 -1.43
CA THR A 28 0.43 -9.68 -2.67
C THR A 28 -0.67 -8.62 -2.61
N LEU A 29 -0.98 -8.01 -3.77
CA LEU A 29 -2.09 -7.04 -3.95
C LEU A 29 -3.41 -7.55 -3.34
N ALA A 30 -3.62 -8.87 -3.31
CA ALA A 30 -4.79 -9.53 -2.72
C ALA A 30 -4.99 -9.21 -1.22
N ASN A 31 -3.94 -8.99 -0.44
CA ASN A 31 -4.06 -8.63 0.98
C ASN A 31 -4.37 -7.14 1.19
N LEU A 32 -4.10 -6.30 0.18
CA LEU A 32 -4.32 -4.85 0.22
C LEU A 32 -5.71 -4.45 -0.31
N SER A 33 -6.37 -5.32 -1.08
CA SER A 33 -7.69 -5.06 -1.68
C SER A 33 -8.89 -5.48 -0.81
N ILE A 34 -8.64 -6.07 0.38
CA ILE A 34 -9.69 -6.56 1.29
C ILE A 34 -10.01 -5.55 2.42
N LEU A 35 -9.32 -4.40 2.48
CA LEU A 35 -9.55 -3.34 3.46
C LEU A 35 -10.28 -2.13 2.88
#